data_AF-A0A9X3E5X8-F1
#
_entry.id   AF-A0A9X3E5X8-F1
#
_cell.length_a   1.000
_cell.length_b   1.000
_cell.length_c   1.000
_cell.angle_alpha   90.00
_cell.angle_beta   90.00
_cell.angle_gamma   90.00
#
_symmetry.space_group_name_H-M   'P 1'
#
loop_
_entity.id
_entity.type
_entity.pdbx_description
1 polymer ?
#
loop_
_entity_poly.entity_id
_entity_poly.type
_entity_poly.pdbx_seq_one_letter_code
_entity_poly.pdbx_strand_id
1 'polypeptide(L)'
;MTITKTIPLQRPKWQSSAFVIWGPFIGTLIIAITFHSQIMFGDPMRFLKGLITPSIIFPMIGGLFLIMPFGYLLGIIPALVTQWLFQHFFEQKLVQISLIRSIIYGGILGLMLAPFIVIFAILTPSPIFTFSYLQFFLILPTTLICTVIEWKKAQNNI
;
A
#
# COMPACT_ATOMS: atom_id res chain seq x y z
N MET A 1 21.35 24.13 39.01
CA MET A 1 20.31 24.31 37.98
C MET A 1 20.36 23.09 37.08
N THR A 2 19.47 22.13 37.30
CA THR A 2 19.48 20.82 36.62
C THR A 2 18.75 20.97 35.29
N ILE A 3 19.49 20.88 34.18
CA ILE A 3 18.91 20.93 32.84
C ILE A 3 18.21 19.60 32.59
N THR A 4 16.89 19.58 32.75
CA THR A 4 16.04 18.46 32.39
C THR A 4 16.06 18.35 30.87
N LYS A 5 16.84 17.41 30.33
CA LYS A 5 16.75 17.03 28.91
C LYS A 5 15.35 16.44 28.73
N THR A 6 14.44 17.21 28.13
CA THR A 6 13.21 16.69 27.57
C THR A 6 13.60 15.69 26.49
N ILE A 7 13.55 14.40 26.82
CA ILE A 7 13.70 13.32 25.84
C ILE A 7 12.55 13.54 24.84
N PRO A 8 12.82 13.83 23.56
CA PRO A 8 11.75 13.95 22.58
C PRO A 8 11.01 12.62 22.58
N LEU A 9 9.69 12.68 22.69
CA LEU A 9 8.82 11.52 22.62
C LEU A 9 9.05 10.83 21.27
N GLN A 10 9.97 9.87 21.23
CA GLN A 10 10.25 9.08 20.03
C GLN A 10 8.97 8.31 19.73
N ARG A 11 8.22 8.77 18.71
CA ARG A 11 7.11 7.98 18.17
C ARG A 11 7.66 6.61 17.82
N PRO A 12 6.91 5.52 18.08
CA PRO A 12 7.33 4.21 17.65
C PRO A 12 7.70 4.27 16.17
N LYS A 13 8.89 3.81 15.77
CA LYS A 13 9.40 3.72 14.37
C LYS A 13 8.33 3.24 13.36
N TRP A 14 7.49 2.32 13.80
CA TRP A 14 6.24 1.82 13.21
C TRP A 14 5.30 2.91 12.65
N GLN A 15 5.07 3.99 13.39
CA GLN A 15 4.18 5.08 12.99
C GLN A 15 4.75 5.95 11.85
N SER A 16 6.03 5.81 11.51
CA SER A 16 6.71 6.59 10.47
C SER A 16 7.01 5.79 9.19
N SER A 17 6.64 4.51 9.16
CA SER A 17 6.90 3.60 8.05
C SER A 17 6.07 3.97 6.83
N ALA A 18 6.68 3.96 5.64
CA ALA A 18 6.00 4.15 4.38
C ALA A 18 4.94 3.07 4.13
N PHE A 19 5.14 1.86 4.65
CA PHE A 19 4.16 0.79 4.52
C PHE A 19 2.83 1.13 5.20
N VAL A 20 2.87 1.77 6.38
CA VAL A 20 1.67 2.15 7.13
C VAL A 20 1.07 3.48 6.65
N ILE A 21 1.92 4.44 6.30
CA ILE A 21 1.47 5.76 5.85
C ILE A 21 1.00 5.74 4.39
N TRP A 22 1.84 5.24 3.50
CA TRP A 22 1.64 5.30 2.05
C TRP A 22 1.04 4.02 1.48
N GLY A 23 1.28 2.86 2.09
CA GLY A 23 0.79 1.57 1.60
C GLY A 23 -0.72 1.55 1.36
N PRO A 24 -1.57 1.92 2.34
CA PRO A 24 -3.01 1.99 2.13
C PRO A 24 -3.41 2.93 0.99
N PHE A 25 -2.79 4.11 0.91
CA PHE A 25 -3.07 5.10 -0.13
C PHE A 25 -2.72 4.56 -1.54
N ILE A 26 -1.52 4.00 -1.71
CA ILE A 26 -1.06 3.40 -2.97
C ILE A 26 -1.99 2.25 -3.37
N GLY A 27 -2.31 1.36 -2.43
CA GLY A 27 -3.21 0.24 -2.68
C GLY A 27 -4.61 0.69 -3.10
N THR A 28 -5.18 1.67 -2.42
CA THR A 28 -6.49 2.25 -2.81
C THR A 28 -6.44 2.88 -4.19
N LEU A 29 -5.36 3.60 -4.53
CA LEU A 29 -5.19 4.20 -5.86
C LEU A 29 -5.15 3.12 -6.95
N ILE A 30 -4.39 2.05 -6.75
CA ILE A 30 -4.32 0.91 -7.68
C ILE A 30 -5.72 0.32 -7.88
N ILE A 31 -6.44 0.02 -6.80
CA ILE A 31 -7.80 -0.53 -6.84
C ILE A 31 -8.73 0.40 -7.62
N ALA A 32 -8.72 1.70 -7.30
CA ALA A 32 -9.57 2.67 -7.96
C ALA A 32 -9.30 2.73 -9.46
N ILE A 33 -8.03 2.78 -9.89
CA ILE A 33 -7.64 2.77 -11.30
C ILE A 33 -8.09 1.47 -11.96
N THR A 34 -7.83 0.31 -11.36
CA THR A 34 -8.21 -0.99 -11.94
C THR A 34 -9.71 -1.06 -12.17
N PHE A 35 -10.54 -0.75 -11.17
CA PHE A 35 -12.00 -0.89 -11.31
C PHE A 35 -12.64 0.16 -12.23
N HIS A 36 -12.04 1.33 -12.40
CA HIS A 36 -12.55 2.36 -13.30
C HIS A 36 -11.94 2.29 -14.71
N SER A 37 -10.85 1.55 -14.90
CA SER A 37 -10.15 1.43 -16.19
C SER A 37 -11.06 0.97 -17.33
N GLN A 38 -11.95 0.01 -17.07
CA GLN A 38 -12.88 -0.53 -18.06
C GLN A 38 -13.78 0.56 -18.66
N ILE A 39 -14.33 1.44 -17.82
CA ILE A 39 -15.20 2.54 -18.28
C ILE A 39 -14.36 3.66 -18.89
N MET A 40 -13.20 3.96 -18.30
CA MET A 40 -12.28 4.99 -18.82
C MET A 40 -11.83 4.68 -20.24
N PHE A 41 -11.47 3.44 -20.53
CA PHE A 41 -10.96 3.04 -21.85
C PHE A 41 -12.07 2.59 -22.82
N GLY A 42 -13.17 2.02 -22.31
CA GLY A 42 -14.28 1.54 -23.14
C GLY A 42 -15.25 2.63 -23.59
N ASP A 43 -15.50 3.64 -22.74
CA ASP A 43 -16.36 4.78 -23.05
C ASP A 43 -15.91 6.04 -22.27
N PRO A 44 -14.83 6.70 -22.73
CA PRO A 44 -14.23 7.84 -22.01
C PRO A 44 -15.22 9.00 -21.84
N MET A 45 -16.16 9.17 -22.78
CA MET A 45 -17.17 10.22 -22.69
C MET A 45 -18.16 9.93 -21.56
N ARG A 46 -18.58 8.67 -21.39
CA ARG A 46 -19.40 8.25 -20.26
C ARG A 46 -18.65 8.39 -18.93
N PHE A 47 -17.36 8.06 -18.89
CA PHE A 47 -16.53 8.32 -17.70
C PHE A 47 -16.53 9.80 -17.32
N LEU A 48 -16.20 10.68 -18.28
CA LEU A 48 -16.18 12.14 -18.08
C LEU A 48 -17.55 12.69 -17.65
N LYS A 49 -18.64 12.25 -18.29
CA LYS A 49 -20.00 12.61 -17.88
C LYS A 49 -20.30 12.15 -16.45
N GLY A 50 -19.86 10.95 -16.07
CA GLY A 50 -19.97 10.45 -14.70
C GLY A 50 -19.29 11.34 -13.66
N LEU A 51 -18.14 11.93 -14.01
CA LEU A 51 -17.38 12.82 -13.11
C LEU A 51 -18.02 14.20 -12.90
N ILE A 52 -18.90 14.66 -13.79
CA ILE A 52 -19.52 15.99 -13.69
C ILE A 52 -21.01 15.94 -13.39
N THR A 53 -21.66 14.77 -13.50
CA THR A 53 -23.10 14.64 -13.30
C THR A 53 -23.41 14.52 -11.80
N PRO A 54 -24.14 15.47 -11.18
CA PRO A 54 -24.37 15.49 -9.74
C PRO A 54 -25.04 14.23 -9.18
N SER A 55 -26.00 13.66 -9.93
CA SER A 55 -26.71 12.44 -9.54
C SER A 55 -25.83 11.18 -9.56
N ILE A 56 -24.64 11.24 -10.16
CA ILE A 56 -23.67 10.15 -10.18
C ILE A 56 -22.57 10.41 -9.14
N ILE A 57 -22.01 11.63 -9.11
CA ILE A 57 -20.87 11.92 -8.23
C ILE A 57 -21.25 11.99 -6.75
N PHE A 58 -22.43 12.51 -6.38
CA PHE A 58 -22.81 12.59 -4.97
C PHE A 58 -23.03 11.21 -4.32
N PRO A 59 -23.76 10.26 -4.95
CA PRO A 59 -23.81 8.90 -4.44
C PRO A 59 -22.44 8.22 -4.39
N MET A 60 -21.57 8.49 -5.37
CA MET A 60 -20.22 7.92 -5.41
C MET A 60 -19.36 8.43 -4.24
N ILE A 61 -19.41 9.74 -3.93
CA ILE A 61 -18.75 10.33 -2.76
C ILE A 61 -19.35 9.79 -1.47
N GLY A 62 -20.68 9.67 -1.37
CA GLY A 62 -21.35 9.10 -0.21
C GLY A 62 -20.94 7.64 0.05
N GLY A 63 -20.90 6.82 -1.01
CA GLY A 63 -20.39 5.45 -0.94
C GLY A 63 -18.92 5.38 -0.52
N LEU A 64 -18.08 6.28 -1.04
CA LEU A 64 -16.67 6.39 -0.63
C LEU A 64 -16.56 6.66 0.87
N PHE A 65 -17.33 7.61 1.43
CA PHE A 65 -17.32 7.92 2.86
C PHE A 65 -17.74 6.72 3.72
N LEU A 66 -18.70 5.93 3.26
CA LEU A 66 -19.17 4.75 4.00
C LEU A 66 -18.17 3.59 3.93
N ILE A 67 -17.56 3.36 2.78
CA ILE A 67 -16.68 2.21 2.54
C ILE A 67 -15.25 2.47 3.01
N MET A 68 -14.78 3.72 2.95
CA MET A 68 -13.40 4.09 3.26
C MET A 68 -12.93 3.64 4.66
N PRO A 69 -13.70 3.79 5.76
CA PRO A 69 -13.30 3.28 7.07
C PRO A 69 -13.07 1.77 7.06
N PHE A 70 -13.97 1.01 6.45
CA PHE A 70 -13.85 -0.46 6.35
C PHE A 70 -12.67 -0.87 5.47
N GLY A 71 -12.49 -0.20 4.33
CA GLY A 71 -11.35 -0.42 3.45
C GLY A 71 -10.02 -0.13 4.14
N TYR A 72 -9.95 0.93 4.94
CA TYR A 72 -8.76 1.27 5.73
C TYR A 72 -8.49 0.24 6.84
N LEU A 73 -9.53 -0.17 7.59
CA LEU A 73 -9.41 -1.19 8.64
C LEU A 73 -8.97 -2.55 8.09
N LEU A 74 -9.41 -2.91 6.88
CA LEU A 74 -8.95 -4.13 6.22
C LEU A 74 -7.55 -3.97 5.63
N GLY A 75 -7.22 -2.79 5.08
CA GLY A 75 -5.91 -2.51 4.46
C GLY A 75 -4.77 -2.28 5.45
N ILE A 76 -5.06 -1.86 6.68
CA ILE A 76 -4.03 -1.62 7.69
C ILE A 76 -3.38 -2.92 8.19
N ILE A 77 -4.13 -4.03 8.25
CA ILE A 77 -3.61 -5.34 8.68
C ILE A 77 -2.47 -5.81 7.77
N PRO A 78 -2.63 -5.94 6.43
CA PRO A 78 -1.53 -6.33 5.56
C PRO A 78 -0.41 -5.29 5.56
N ALA A 79 -0.71 -3.99 5.73
CA ALA A 79 0.32 -2.96 5.85
C ALA A 79 1.22 -3.17 7.09
N LEU A 80 0.63 -3.51 8.24
CA LEU A 80 1.36 -3.81 9.48
C LEU A 80 2.19 -5.10 9.35
N VAL A 81 1.61 -6.16 8.79
CA VAL A 81 2.34 -7.42 8.55
C VAL A 81 3.54 -7.19 7.64
N THR A 82 3.33 -6.46 6.54
CA THR A 82 4.39 -6.12 5.59
C THR A 82 5.50 -5.31 6.27
N GLN A 83 5.12 -4.34 7.10
CA GLN A 83 6.09 -3.56 7.86
C GLN A 83 6.90 -4.43 8.83
N TRP A 84 6.26 -5.34 9.57
CA TRP A 84 6.98 -6.21 10.50
C TRP A 84 7.98 -7.10 9.77
N LEU A 85 7.57 -7.70 8.64
CA LEU A 85 8.48 -8.47 7.78
C LEU A 85 9.65 -7.59 7.29
N PHE A 86 9.35 -6.37 6.87
CA PHE A 86 10.37 -5.42 6.42
C PHE A 86 11.38 -5.06 7.51
N GLN A 87 10.89 -4.68 8.69
CA GLN A 87 11.72 -4.33 9.84
C GLN A 87 12.61 -5.49 10.27
N HIS A 88 12.05 -6.71 10.28
CA HIS A 88 12.79 -7.89 10.70
C HIS A 88 13.87 -8.32 9.70
N PHE A 89 13.57 -8.32 8.39
CA PHE A 89 14.46 -8.93 7.39
C PHE A 89 15.33 -7.93 6.61
N PHE A 90 14.89 -6.68 6.46
CA PHE A 90 15.45 -5.78 5.43
C PHE A 90 15.87 -4.39 5.94
N GLU A 91 15.27 -3.86 7.02
CA GLU A 91 15.51 -2.48 7.48
C GLU A 91 17.00 -2.14 7.64
N GLN A 92 17.75 -2.98 8.36
CA GLN A 92 19.19 -2.75 8.60
C GLN A 92 20.03 -2.83 7.32
N LYS A 93 19.56 -3.57 6.31
CA LYS A 93 20.28 -3.77 5.05
C LYS A 93 20.12 -2.60 4.10
N LEU A 94 19.18 -1.67 4.32
CA LEU A 94 18.88 -0.59 3.37
C LEU A 94 19.88 0.56 3.37
N VAL A 95 20.60 0.74 4.47
CA VAL A 95 21.49 1.89 4.69
C VAL A 95 22.67 1.91 3.70
N GLN A 96 23.09 0.75 3.18
CA GLN A 96 24.33 0.62 2.39
C GLN A 96 24.11 0.05 0.99
N ILE A 97 22.86 -0.13 0.57
CA ILE A 97 22.57 -0.81 -0.70
C ILE A 97 22.17 0.18 -1.80
N SER A 98 22.41 -0.23 -3.05
CA SER A 98 21.97 0.51 -4.23
C SER A 98 20.46 0.43 -4.44
N LEU A 99 19.93 1.34 -5.25
CA LEU A 99 18.51 1.35 -5.65
C LEU A 99 18.04 -0.01 -6.21
N ILE A 100 18.85 -0.65 -7.07
CA ILE A 100 18.50 -1.96 -7.65
C ILE A 100 18.31 -3.01 -6.55
N ARG A 101 19.19 -3.05 -5.54
CA ARG A 101 19.07 -3.99 -4.42
C ARG A 101 17.87 -3.67 -3.54
N SER A 102 17.54 -2.39 -3.35
CA SER A 102 16.29 -1.97 -2.67
C SER A 102 15.05 -2.49 -3.41
N ILE A 103 15.01 -2.37 -4.74
CA ILE A 103 13.93 -2.91 -5.58
C ILE A 103 13.83 -4.44 -5.42
N ILE A 104 14.95 -5.16 -5.45
CA ILE A 104 14.98 -6.61 -5.23
C ILE A 104 14.39 -6.97 -3.86
N TYR A 105 14.79 -6.27 -2.79
CA TYR A 105 14.24 -6.50 -1.46
C TYR A 105 12.74 -6.19 -1.37
N GLY A 106 12.27 -5.13 -2.03
CA GLY A 106 10.83 -4.84 -2.11
C GLY A 106 10.05 -5.93 -2.86
N GLY A 107 10.65 -6.53 -3.88
CA GLY A 107 10.10 -7.67 -4.61
C GLY A 107 10.04 -8.92 -3.75
N ILE A 108 11.14 -9.27 -3.06
CA ILE A 108 11.19 -10.41 -2.13
C ILE A 108 10.15 -10.23 -1.01
N LEU A 109 10.07 -9.05 -0.43
CA LEU A 109 9.08 -8.72 0.59
C LEU A 109 7.64 -8.90 0.08
N GLY A 110 7.35 -8.45 -1.15
CA GLY A 110 6.05 -8.65 -1.78
C GLY A 110 5.74 -10.14 -1.99
N LEU A 111 6.73 -10.95 -2.35
CA LEU A 111 6.58 -12.40 -2.50
C LEU A 111 6.42 -13.14 -1.17
N MET A 112 6.97 -12.62 -0.07
CA MET A 112 6.77 -13.19 1.27
C MET A 112 5.30 -13.17 1.72
N LEU A 113 4.47 -12.31 1.13
CA LEU A 113 3.03 -12.26 1.39
C LEU A 113 2.23 -13.27 0.55
N ALA A 114 2.85 -13.89 -0.47
CA ALA A 114 2.18 -14.81 -1.37
C ALA A 114 1.47 -15.97 -0.64
N PRO A 115 2.04 -16.63 0.39
CA PRO A 115 1.35 -17.71 1.09
C PRO A 115 0.03 -17.25 1.73
N PHE A 116 0.00 -16.05 2.33
CA PHE A 116 -1.22 -15.48 2.91
C PHE A 116 -2.26 -15.18 1.83
N ILE A 117 -1.82 -14.67 0.69
CA ILE A 117 -2.69 -14.34 -0.45
C ILE A 117 -3.24 -15.63 -1.08
N VAL A 118 -2.46 -16.72 -1.15
CA VAL A 118 -2.94 -18.03 -1.62
C VAL A 118 -4.07 -18.55 -0.73
N ILE A 119 -3.88 -18.52 0.60
CA ILE A 119 -4.92 -18.95 1.54
C ILE A 119 -6.21 -18.16 1.32
N PHE A 120 -6.10 -16.83 1.20
CA PHE A 120 -7.25 -15.98 0.93
C PHE A 120 -7.89 -16.27 -0.44
N ALA A 121 -7.07 -16.43 -1.47
CA ALA A 121 -7.53 -16.62 -2.84
C ALA A 121 -8.32 -17.93 -3.02
N ILE A 122 -7.93 -19.01 -2.35
CA ILE A 122 -8.64 -20.31 -2.41
C ILE A 122 -10.08 -20.19 -1.88
N LEU A 123 -10.36 -19.22 -1.01
CA LEU A 123 -11.71 -18.96 -0.49
C LEU A 123 -12.60 -18.17 -1.47
N THR A 124 -12.07 -17.76 -2.62
CA THR A 124 -12.80 -16.97 -3.62
C THR A 124 -13.29 -17.81 -4.80
N PRO A 125 -14.34 -17.38 -5.52
CA PRO A 125 -14.84 -18.11 -6.69
C PRO A 125 -13.82 -18.27 -7.83
N SER A 126 -12.82 -17.39 -7.90
CA SER A 126 -11.79 -17.39 -8.94
C SER A 126 -10.38 -17.29 -8.35
N PRO A 127 -9.86 -18.35 -7.70
CA PRO A 127 -8.62 -18.28 -6.92
C PRO A 127 -7.41 -17.79 -7.69
N ILE A 128 -7.22 -18.26 -8.92
CA ILE A 128 -6.08 -17.86 -9.76
C ILE A 128 -6.14 -16.36 -10.06
N PHE A 129 -7.33 -15.86 -10.46
CA PHE A 129 -7.51 -14.45 -10.78
C PHE A 129 -7.32 -13.56 -9.55
N THR A 130 -7.93 -13.94 -8.41
CA THR A 130 -7.77 -13.24 -7.13
C THR A 130 -6.31 -13.20 -6.70
N PHE A 131 -5.60 -14.33 -6.75
CA PHE A 131 -4.19 -14.40 -6.41
C PHE A 131 -3.36 -13.51 -7.33
N SER A 132 -3.52 -13.64 -8.65
CA SER A 132 -2.76 -12.85 -9.62
C SER A 132 -2.98 -11.35 -9.43
N TYR A 133 -4.22 -10.93 -9.22
CA TYR A 133 -4.56 -9.54 -8.97
C TYR A 133 -3.93 -9.02 -7.67
N LEU A 134 -4.18 -9.70 -6.54
CA LEU A 134 -3.66 -9.27 -5.25
C LEU A 134 -2.13 -9.30 -5.20
N GLN A 135 -1.49 -10.33 -5.74
CA GLN A 135 -0.04 -10.49 -5.70
C GLN A 135 0.67 -9.51 -6.64
N PHE A 136 0.34 -9.53 -7.93
CA PHE A 136 1.14 -8.84 -8.96
C PHE A 136 0.68 -7.42 -9.25
N PHE A 137 -0.60 -7.11 -9.07
CA PHE A 137 -1.13 -5.77 -9.34
C PHE A 137 -1.23 -4.91 -8.08
N LEU A 138 -1.55 -5.51 -6.93
CA LEU A 138 -1.74 -4.74 -5.70
C LEU A 138 -0.51 -4.75 -4.80
N ILE A 139 -0.09 -5.93 -4.32
CA ILE A 139 0.92 -6.06 -3.26
C ILE A 139 2.32 -5.74 -3.78
N LEU A 140 2.74 -6.37 -4.87
CA LEU A 140 4.12 -6.23 -5.37
C LEU A 140 4.44 -4.76 -5.77
N PRO A 141 3.58 -4.03 -6.49
CA PRO A 141 3.84 -2.60 -6.77
C PRO A 141 3.88 -1.76 -5.48
N THR A 142 2.98 -2.03 -4.54
CA THR A 142 2.94 -1.30 -3.26
C THR A 142 4.20 -1.56 -2.44
N THR A 143 4.66 -2.80 -2.31
CA THR A 143 5.87 -3.12 -1.54
C THR A 143 7.12 -2.56 -2.20
N LEU A 144 7.20 -2.56 -3.53
CA LEU A 144 8.30 -1.93 -4.27
C LEU A 144 8.38 -0.44 -3.97
N ILE A 145 7.28 0.30 -4.14
CA ILE A 145 7.24 1.76 -3.91
C ILE A 145 7.58 2.07 -2.46
N CYS A 146 6.94 1.40 -1.50
CA CYS A 146 7.20 1.61 -0.07
C CYS A 146 8.65 1.30 0.32
N THR A 147 9.23 0.23 -0.24
CA THR A 147 10.64 -0.12 0.02
C THR A 147 11.60 0.92 -0.55
N VAL A 148 11.31 1.48 -1.72
CA VAL A 148 12.11 2.57 -2.31
C VAL A 148 11.99 3.84 -1.47
N ILE A 149 10.81 4.17 -0.96
CA ILE A 149 10.62 5.30 -0.05
C ILE A 149 11.43 5.09 1.24
N GLU A 150 11.35 3.91 1.86
CA GLU A 150 12.12 3.60 3.07
C GLU A 150 13.62 3.57 2.82
N TRP A 151 14.07 3.04 1.68
CA TRP A 151 15.46 3.13 1.25
C TRP A 151 15.89 4.60 1.11
N LYS A 152 15.09 5.43 0.43
CA LYS A 152 15.42 6.83 0.23
C LYS A 152 15.46 7.59 1.55
N LYS A 153 14.56 7.30 2.49
CA LYS A 153 14.65 7.79 3.87
C LYS A 153 15.95 7.33 4.52
N ALA A 154 16.26 6.04 4.50
CA ALA A 154 17.49 5.50 5.09
C ALA A 154 18.79 6.11 4.50
N GLN A 155 18.79 6.45 3.21
CA GLN A 155 19.91 7.14 2.54
C GLN A 155 19.97 8.63 2.86
N ASN A 156 18.81 9.27 3.05
CA ASN A 156 18.71 10.70 3.37
C ASN A 156 18.77 10.96 4.90
N ASN A 157 18.78 9.91 5.73
CA ASN A 157 18.72 10.02 7.18
C ASN A 157 20.08 10.43 7.77
N ILE A 158 20.23 11.51 8.55
CA ILE A 158 19.21 12.28 9.32
C ILE A 158 18.19 11.38 10.04
#